data_AF-A0A4C1Y1Q0-F1
#
_entry.id   AF-A0A4C1Y1Q0-F1
#
_cell.length_a   1.000
_cell.length_b   1.000
_cell.length_c   1.000
_cell.angle_alpha   90.00
_cell.angle_beta   90.00
_cell.angle_gamma   90.00
#
_symmetry.space_group_name_H-M   'P 1'
#
loop_
_entity.id
_entity.type
_entity.pdbx_description
1 polymer ?
#
loop_
_entity_poly.entity_id
_entity_poly.type
_entity_poly.pdbx_seq_one_letter_code
_entity_poly.pdbx_strand_id
1 'polypeptide(L)'
;MSPEPQAGLSQEEAMDIEEKIESSDSDFEYDLKAPELFNQTDLNDLIRDLGLSKSASEILASRLKERNLVTKETRISYYRTRKRNLLKYFAKEDNFLF
;
A
#
# COMPACT_ATOMS: atom_id res chain seq x y z
N MET A 1 -12.59 50.20 41.02
CA MET A 1 -13.43 49.04 40.64
C MET A 1 -12.64 48.18 39.67
N SER A 2 -12.36 46.95 40.10
CA SER A 2 -11.69 45.88 39.33
C SER A 2 -12.69 45.17 38.39
N PRO A 3 -12.21 44.44 37.37
CA PRO A 3 -13.02 44.03 36.20
C PRO A 3 -13.81 42.74 36.45
N GLU A 4 -14.92 42.60 35.71
CA GLU A 4 -15.75 41.40 35.65
C GLU A 4 -15.03 40.23 34.97
N PRO A 5 -15.14 38.99 35.49
CA PRO A 5 -14.86 37.78 34.73
C PRO A 5 -16.15 37.23 34.10
N GLN A 6 -16.21 37.19 32.78
CA GLN A 6 -17.21 36.40 32.06
C GLN A 6 -16.92 34.91 32.23
N ALA A 7 -17.87 34.19 32.80
CA ALA A 7 -17.85 32.73 32.92
C ALA A 7 -19.01 32.14 32.12
N GLY A 8 -18.66 31.23 31.20
CA GLY A 8 -19.57 30.23 30.63
C GLY A 8 -20.09 30.55 29.23
N LEU A 9 -19.33 30.17 28.19
CA LEU A 9 -19.95 29.80 26.91
C LEU A 9 -20.39 28.34 27.02
N SER A 10 -21.70 28.15 26.91
CA SER A 10 -22.44 26.89 27.03
C SER A 10 -22.13 25.92 25.89
N GLN A 11 -22.27 24.63 26.17
CA GLN A 11 -21.92 23.49 25.33
C GLN A 11 -22.80 23.29 24.07
N GLU A 12 -23.44 24.34 23.55
CA GLU A 12 -24.47 24.23 22.51
C GLU A 12 -23.92 24.40 21.07
N GLU A 13 -22.67 24.84 20.90
CA GLU A 13 -22.05 25.00 19.57
C GLU A 13 -21.32 23.74 19.05
N ALA A 14 -21.32 22.64 19.80
CA ALA A 14 -20.69 21.38 19.36
C ALA A 14 -21.63 20.45 18.57
N MET A 15 -22.91 20.80 18.45
CA MET A 15 -23.93 19.94 17.82
C MET A 15 -24.18 20.22 16.33
N ASP A 16 -23.51 21.20 15.72
CA ASP A 16 -23.79 21.63 14.33
C ASP A 16 -22.78 21.09 13.28
N ILE A 17 -22.00 20.07 13.62
CA ILE A 17 -21.09 19.39 12.66
C ILE A 17 -21.65 18.01 12.25
N GLU A 18 -22.71 17.53 12.89
CA GLU A 18 -23.25 16.19 12.65
C GLU A 18 -24.31 16.11 11.54
N GLU A 19 -24.80 17.23 11.01
CA GLU A 19 -25.89 17.24 10.03
C GLU A 19 -25.46 17.78 8.65
N LYS A 20 -24.38 17.22 8.08
CA LYS A 20 -24.16 17.31 6.62
C LYS A 20 -23.33 16.18 6.04
N ILE A 21 -23.70 14.94 6.34
CA ILE A 21 -23.33 13.76 5.53
C ILE A 21 -24.60 13.00 5.11
N GLU A 22 -25.72 13.70 4.91
CA GLU A 22 -26.88 13.14 4.23
C GLU A 22 -27.01 13.78 2.85
N SER A 23 -26.25 13.26 1.89
CA SER A 23 -26.63 13.18 0.48
C SER A 23 -25.46 12.67 -0.38
N SER A 24 -25.19 11.36 -0.31
CA SER A 24 -24.60 10.64 -1.45
C SER A 24 -24.56 9.13 -1.18
N ASP A 25 -25.61 8.44 -1.66
CA ASP A 25 -25.61 7.05 -2.10
C ASP A 25 -24.95 6.01 -1.15
N SER A 26 -25.61 5.75 -0.02
CA SER A 26 -25.08 4.96 1.10
C SER A 26 -25.44 3.46 1.02
N ASP A 27 -25.32 2.84 -0.15
CA ASP A 27 -25.46 1.38 -0.32
C ASP A 27 -24.11 0.63 -0.17
N PHE A 28 -23.01 1.35 0.06
CA PHE A 28 -21.70 0.75 0.30
C PHE A 28 -21.43 0.61 1.81
N GLU A 29 -21.68 -0.58 2.34
CA GLU A 29 -21.10 -0.99 3.62
C GLU A 29 -19.58 -1.11 3.46
N TYR A 30 -18.83 -0.19 4.07
CA TYR A 30 -17.39 -0.36 4.23
C TYR A 30 -17.13 -1.40 5.31
N ASP A 31 -16.71 -2.60 4.91
CA ASP A 31 -16.26 -3.63 5.83
C ASP A 31 -14.96 -3.14 6.50
N LEU A 32 -15.04 -2.70 7.76
CA LEU A 32 -13.91 -2.19 8.57
C LEU A 32 -12.90 -3.28 8.95
N LYS A 33 -12.69 -4.26 8.09
CA LYS A 33 -11.71 -5.32 8.27
C LYS A 33 -10.30 -4.76 8.22
N ALA A 34 -9.42 -5.40 8.98
CA ALA A 34 -7.99 -5.09 8.93
C ALA A 34 -7.48 -5.19 7.49
N PRO A 35 -6.53 -4.33 7.07
CA PRO A 35 -5.96 -4.39 5.75
C PRO A 35 -5.37 -5.77 5.46
N GLU A 36 -5.70 -6.33 4.30
CA GLU A 36 -5.10 -7.57 3.85
C GLU A 36 -3.61 -7.34 3.55
N LEU A 37 -2.74 -8.15 4.16
CA LEU A 37 -1.29 -8.03 4.00
C LEU A 37 -0.84 -8.81 2.78
N PHE A 38 0.03 -8.21 1.99
CA PHE A 38 0.69 -8.91 0.89
C PHE A 38 1.66 -9.98 1.45
N ASN A 39 1.49 -11.21 1.00
CA ASN A 39 2.51 -12.24 1.14
C ASN A 39 3.55 -12.13 0.00
N GLN A 40 4.61 -12.94 0.06
CA GLN A 40 5.68 -12.90 -0.95
C GLN A 40 5.19 -13.24 -2.37
N THR A 41 4.24 -14.17 -2.49
CA THR A 41 3.65 -14.58 -3.77
C THR A 41 2.79 -13.46 -4.33
N ASP A 42 1.91 -12.87 -3.52
CA ASP A 42 1.03 -11.78 -3.95
C ASP A 42 1.85 -10.57 -4.40
N LEU A 43 2.90 -10.23 -3.65
CA LEU A 43 3.81 -9.14 -4.01
C LEU A 43 4.54 -9.44 -5.33
N ASN A 44 4.98 -10.68 -5.54
CA ASN A 44 5.64 -11.09 -6.77
C ASN A 44 4.69 -11.08 -7.97
N ASP A 45 3.44 -11.50 -7.79
CA ASP A 45 2.41 -11.47 -8.82
C ASP A 45 2.04 -10.03 -9.17
N LEU A 46 1.84 -9.16 -8.19
CA LEU A 46 1.63 -7.73 -8.40
C LEU A 46 2.78 -7.09 -9.20
N ILE A 47 4.03 -7.35 -8.82
CA ILE A 47 5.22 -6.86 -9.53
C ILE A 47 5.24 -7.37 -10.99
N ARG A 48 4.82 -8.61 -11.22
CA ARG A 48 4.77 -9.23 -12.55
C ARG A 48 3.68 -8.60 -13.40
N ASP A 49 2.48 -8.44 -12.85
CA ASP A 49 1.31 -7.96 -13.56
C ASP A 49 1.48 -6.48 -13.94
N LEU A 50 2.18 -5.71 -13.10
CA LEU A 50 2.59 -4.33 -13.40
C LEU A 50 3.83 -4.24 -14.32
N GLY A 51 4.49 -5.35 -14.64
CA GLY A 51 5.67 -5.37 -15.52
C GLY A 51 6.86 -4.55 -15.01
N LEU A 52 7.02 -4.40 -13.69
CA LEU A 52 7.98 -3.47 -13.12
C LEU A 52 9.43 -3.89 -13.39
N SER A 53 10.30 -2.89 -13.57
CA SER A 53 11.75 -3.07 -13.54
C SER A 53 12.22 -3.47 -12.14
N LYS A 54 13.46 -3.97 -12.01
CA LYS A 54 13.99 -4.40 -10.71
C LYS A 54 13.99 -3.25 -9.69
N SER A 55 14.46 -2.07 -10.07
CA SER A 55 14.50 -0.90 -9.19
C SER A 55 13.11 -0.43 -8.78
N ALA A 56 12.16 -0.38 -9.73
CA ALA A 56 10.78 -0.02 -9.43
C ALA A 56 10.10 -1.03 -8.48
N SER A 57 10.40 -2.33 -8.66
CA SER A 57 9.91 -3.40 -7.79
C SER A 57 10.41 -3.24 -6.36
N GLU A 58 11.71 -2.93 -6.18
CA GLU A 58 12.32 -2.71 -4.86
C GLU A 58 11.74 -1.47 -4.17
N ILE A 59 11.54 -0.38 -4.91
CA ILE A 59 10.90 0.84 -4.38
C ILE A 59 9.47 0.54 -3.92
N LEU A 60 8.67 -0.14 -4.75
CA LEU A 60 7.30 -0.51 -4.40
C LEU A 60 7.26 -1.38 -3.14
N ALA A 61 8.10 -2.42 -3.07
CA ALA A 61 8.18 -3.30 -1.91
C ALA A 61 8.64 -2.54 -0.64
N SER A 62 9.57 -1.58 -0.75
CA SER A 62 9.97 -0.72 0.37
C SER A 62 8.80 0.11 0.88
N ARG A 63 8.05 0.76 -0.02
CA ARG A 63 6.89 1.58 0.35
C ARG A 63 5.78 0.77 1.01
N LEU A 64 5.48 -0.42 0.50
CA LEU A 64 4.51 -1.30 1.13
C LEU A 64 4.96 -1.75 2.53
N LYS A 65 6.26 -2.02 2.71
CA LYS A 65 6.81 -2.38 4.01
C LYS A 65 6.76 -1.23 5.01
N GLU A 66 7.09 0.00 4.59
CA GLU A 66 6.97 1.22 5.40
C GLU A 66 5.53 1.45 5.89
N ARG A 67 4.52 1.00 5.13
CA ARG A 67 3.11 1.08 5.47
C ARG A 67 2.59 -0.12 6.26
N ASN A 68 3.45 -1.07 6.64
CA ASN A 68 3.07 -2.34 7.27
C ASN A 68 2.02 -3.13 6.48
N LEU A 69 2.02 -3.02 5.15
CA LEU A 69 1.09 -3.72 4.25
C LEU A 69 1.66 -5.06 3.75
N VAL A 70 2.79 -5.49 4.28
CA VAL A 70 3.46 -6.72 3.86
C VAL A 70 3.76 -7.57 5.08
N THR A 71 3.65 -8.88 4.93
CA THR A 71 4.03 -9.83 6.00
C THR A 71 5.51 -9.69 6.38
N LYS A 72 5.85 -9.91 7.66
CA LYS A 72 7.22 -9.74 8.21
C LYS A 72 8.29 -10.54 7.46
N GLU A 73 7.92 -11.70 6.92
CA GLU A 73 8.84 -12.61 6.21
C GLU A 73 9.14 -12.19 4.76
N THR A 74 8.44 -11.17 4.24
CA THR A 74 8.57 -10.79 2.83
C THR A 74 9.87 -10.03 2.57
N ARG A 75 10.58 -10.47 1.53
CA ARG A 75 11.86 -9.89 1.11
C ARG A 75 11.63 -8.87 0.01
N ILE A 76 12.23 -7.70 0.19
CA ILE A 76 12.18 -6.57 -0.76
C ILE A 76 13.01 -6.87 -2.01
N SER A 77 14.11 -7.62 -1.86
CA SER A 77 15.01 -7.97 -2.95
C SER A 77 14.81 -9.44 -3.35
N TYR A 78 14.41 -9.65 -4.60
CA TYR A 78 14.30 -10.98 -5.20
C TYR A 78 15.03 -11.03 -6.54
N TYR A 79 15.96 -11.97 -6.68
CA TYR A 79 16.63 -12.23 -7.95
C TYR A 79 15.75 -13.11 -8.83
N ARG A 80 15.28 -12.59 -9.95
CA ARG A 80 14.44 -13.33 -10.91
C ARG A 80 15.24 -14.51 -11.51
N THR A 81 14.87 -15.73 -11.16
CA THR A 81 15.52 -16.96 -11.66
C THR A 81 14.87 -17.53 -12.91
N ARG A 82 13.79 -16.92 -13.42
CA ARG A 82 13.04 -17.39 -14.62
C ARG A 82 13.94 -17.63 -15.82
N LYS A 83 15.02 -16.83 -15.97
CA LYS A 83 16.01 -17.01 -17.04
C LYS A 83 16.67 -18.40 -17.01
N ARG A 84 16.81 -19.04 -15.85
CA ARG A 84 17.51 -20.35 -15.73
C ARG A 84 16.89 -21.42 -16.63
N ASN A 85 15.56 -21.47 -16.71
CA ASN A 85 14.86 -22.44 -17.55
C ASN A 85 14.90 -22.09 -19.04
N LEU A 86 15.14 -20.81 -19.37
CA LEU A 86 15.23 -20.32 -20.72
C LEU A 86 16.65 -20.48 -21.29
N LEU A 87 17.69 -20.45 -20.44
CA LEU A 87 19.10 -20.56 -20.84
C LEU A 87 19.41 -21.77 -21.72
N LYS A 88 18.67 -22.88 -21.56
CA LYS A 88 18.87 -24.10 -22.38
C LYS A 88 18.55 -23.93 -23.87
N TYR A 89 17.79 -22.88 -24.22
CA TYR A 89 17.44 -22.57 -25.61
C TYR A 89 18.41 -21.56 -26.23
N PHE A 90 19.34 -21.00 -25.45
CA PHE A 90 20.32 -20.03 -25.94
C PHE A 90 21.63 -20.73 -26.28
N ALA A 91 22.23 -20.40 -27.42
CA ALA A 91 23.58 -20.79 -27.78
C ALA A 91 24.59 -19.77 -27.22
N LYS A 92 25.76 -20.23 -26.77
CA LYS A 92 26.84 -19.35 -26.30
C LYS A 92 27.96 -19.34 -27.31
N GLU A 93 28.23 -18.19 -27.92
CA GLU A 93 29.36 -17.98 -28.85
C GLU A 93 30.06 -16.66 -28.46
N ASP A 94 31.40 -16.68 -28.32
CA ASP A 94 32.22 -15.52 -27.95
C ASP A 94 31.72 -14.69 -26.75
N ASN A 95 31.24 -15.37 -25.70
CA ASN A 95 30.64 -14.76 -24.50
C ASN A 95 29.29 -14.05 -24.70
N PHE A 96 28.70 -14.14 -25.89
CA PHE A 96 27.34 -13.72 -26.17
C PHE A 96 26.39 -14.91 -26.08
N LEU A 97 25.16 -14.64 -25.63
CA LEU A 97 24.06 -15.60 -25.58
C LEU A 97 23.07 -15.23 -26.69
N PHE A 98 22.82 -16.17 -27.60
CA PHE A 98 21.93 -16.06 -28.77
C PHE A 98 20.70 -16.94 -28.61
#